data_AF-Q90ZC2-F1
#
_entry.id   AF-Q90ZC2-F1
#
_cell.length_a   1.000
_cell.length_b   1.000
_cell.length_c   1.000
_cell.angle_alpha   90.00
_cell.angle_beta   90.00
_cell.angle_gamma   90.00
#
_symmetry.space_group_name_H-M   'P 1'
#
loop_
_entity.id
_entity.type
_entity.pdbx_description
1 polymer ?
#
loop_
_entity_poly.entity_id
_entity_poly.type
_entity_poly.pdbx_seq_one_letter_code
_entity_poly.pdbx_strand_id
1 'polypeptide(L)'
;CKVFFKRAAEGKQKYLCASRNDCTIDKFRRKNCPSCRLRKCYEAGMTLGARKLKKLGNLKMQEEGEGASPSSPTEEQGLKMSMTRIEGLECQPIFLNVLEAIEPGVVCAGHDNNQPDSFAALLTSLNELGERQLVHVVKWAKALPGFRNLHVDDQMAIIQYSWM
;
A
#
# COMPACT_ATOMS: atom_id res chain seq x y z
N CYS A 1 -15.56 -7.25 21.80
CA CYS A 1 -14.48 -6.46 21.19
C CYS A 1 -13.81 -5.53 22.19
N LYS A 2 -14.53 -4.95 23.16
CA LYS A 2 -13.98 -4.15 24.28
C LYS A 2 -12.66 -4.64 24.89
N VAL A 3 -12.62 -5.88 25.42
CA VAL A 3 -11.40 -6.45 26.04
C VAL A 3 -10.26 -6.62 25.02
N PHE A 4 -10.59 -7.07 23.81
CA PHE A 4 -9.62 -7.20 22.72
C PHE A 4 -9.01 -5.84 22.37
N PHE A 5 -9.85 -4.81 22.16
CA PHE A 5 -9.41 -3.47 21.80
C PHE A 5 -8.46 -2.88 22.84
N LYS A 6 -8.81 -2.98 24.13
CA LYS A 6 -7.94 -2.50 25.22
C LYS A 6 -6.54 -3.10 25.13
N ARG A 7 -6.44 -4.43 25.04
CA ARG A 7 -5.16 -5.14 24.95
C ARG A 7 -4.40 -4.84 23.66
N ALA A 8 -5.12 -4.77 22.54
CA ALA A 8 -4.54 -4.60 21.21
C ALA A 8 -4.04 -3.16 20.97
N ALA A 9 -4.70 -2.17 21.55
CA ALA A 9 -4.30 -0.76 21.44
C ALA A 9 -3.23 -0.37 22.47
N GLU A 10 -3.20 -0.98 23.66
CA GLU A 10 -2.15 -0.76 24.68
C GLU A 10 -0.88 -1.60 24.42
N GLY A 11 -1.00 -2.71 23.65
CA GLY A 11 0.07 -3.66 23.42
C GLY A 11 1.07 -3.23 22.35
N LYS A 12 2.34 -3.63 22.51
CA LYS A 12 3.41 -3.45 21.51
C LYS A 12 3.34 -4.42 20.31
N GLN A 13 2.32 -5.27 20.25
CA GLN A 13 2.17 -6.30 19.22
C GLN A 13 1.60 -5.71 17.93
N LYS A 14 2.34 -5.84 16.82
CA LYS A 14 1.90 -5.39 15.51
C LYS A 14 1.08 -6.49 14.83
N TYR A 15 -0.23 -6.25 14.65
CA TYR A 15 -1.10 -7.19 13.94
C TYR A 15 -1.06 -6.94 12.43
N LEU A 16 -0.64 -7.96 11.68
CA LEU A 16 -0.68 -7.96 10.22
C LEU A 16 -1.88 -8.78 9.72
N CYS A 17 -2.49 -8.35 8.62
CA CYS A 17 -3.48 -9.15 7.90
C CYS A 17 -2.75 -10.11 6.96
N ALA A 18 -3.17 -11.38 6.92
CA ALA A 18 -2.63 -12.37 5.96
C ALA A 18 -3.23 -12.24 4.55
N SER A 19 -4.10 -11.25 4.31
CA SER A 19 -4.82 -11.03 3.05
C SER A 19 -4.87 -9.53 2.73
N ARG A 20 -5.93 -9.02 2.07
CA ARG A 20 -6.04 -7.65 1.54
C ARG A 20 -6.50 -6.60 2.56
N ASN A 21 -6.34 -6.85 3.86
CA ASN A 21 -6.79 -5.96 4.94
C ASN A 21 -8.30 -5.65 4.97
N ASP A 22 -9.14 -6.44 4.31
CA ASP A 22 -10.58 -6.26 4.14
C ASP A 22 -11.41 -7.40 4.77
N CYS A 23 -10.83 -8.20 5.65
CA CYS A 23 -11.48 -9.38 6.22
C CYS A 23 -12.83 -9.05 6.87
N THR A 24 -13.84 -9.87 6.59
CA THR A 24 -15.14 -9.74 7.25
C THR A 24 -15.03 -10.17 8.72
N ILE A 25 -15.45 -9.29 9.64
CA ILE A 25 -15.41 -9.51 11.09
C ILE A 25 -16.83 -9.74 11.60
N ASP A 26 -17.16 -11.00 11.91
CA ASP A 26 -18.43 -11.42 12.51
C ASP A 26 -18.20 -12.22 13.81
N LYS A 27 -19.25 -12.81 14.39
CA LYS A 27 -19.17 -13.58 15.64
C LYS A 27 -18.19 -14.76 15.56
N PHE A 28 -18.08 -15.40 14.39
CA PHE A 28 -17.31 -16.62 14.16
C PHE A 28 -15.89 -16.31 13.67
N ARG A 29 -15.73 -15.36 12.74
CA ARG A 29 -14.48 -15.01 12.05
C ARG A 29 -13.65 -13.94 12.74
N ARG A 30 -14.16 -13.27 13.77
CA ARG A 30 -13.42 -12.23 14.52
C ARG A 30 -12.11 -12.70 15.17
N LYS A 31 -11.85 -14.00 15.27
CA LYS A 31 -10.55 -14.52 15.78
C LYS A 31 -9.52 -14.69 14.66
N ASN A 32 -9.95 -14.78 13.41
CA ASN A 32 -9.11 -15.14 12.26
C ASN A 32 -8.19 -13.99 11.82
N CYS A 33 -8.62 -12.74 11.99
CA CYS A 33 -7.80 -11.58 11.65
C CYS A 33 -7.84 -10.51 12.76
N PRO A 34 -6.89 -10.52 13.69
CA PRO A 34 -6.74 -9.48 14.71
C PRO A 34 -6.53 -8.08 14.11
N SER A 35 -5.81 -7.98 12.99
CA SER A 35 -5.50 -6.70 12.32
C SER A 35 -6.78 -6.00 11.83
N CYS A 36 -7.58 -6.68 10.98
CA CYS A 36 -8.85 -6.14 10.49
C CYS A 36 -9.86 -5.92 11.61
N ARG A 37 -9.84 -6.76 12.65
CA ARG A 37 -10.67 -6.57 13.83
C ARG A 37 -10.32 -5.29 14.59
N LEU A 38 -9.03 -5.00 14.79
CA LEU A 38 -8.58 -3.79 15.48
C LEU A 38 -8.94 -2.55 14.66
N ARG A 39 -8.71 -2.57 13.35
CA ARG A 39 -9.12 -1.50 12.42
C ARG A 39 -10.62 -1.19 12.54
N LYS A 40 -11.48 -2.23 12.48
CA LYS A 40 -12.93 -2.04 12.66
C LYS A 40 -13.32 -1.52 14.04
N CYS A 41 -12.54 -1.78 15.09
CA CYS A 41 -12.81 -1.19 16.42
C CYS A 41 -12.56 0.32 16.40
N TYR A 42 -11.51 0.79 15.73
CA TYR A 42 -11.25 2.23 15.53
C TYR A 42 -12.31 2.89 14.65
N GLU A 43 -12.74 2.25 13.55
CA GLU A 43 -13.82 2.75 12.68
C GLU A 43 -15.15 2.87 13.43
N ALA A 44 -15.40 1.97 14.38
CA ALA A 44 -16.55 2.05 15.30
C ALA A 44 -16.38 3.11 16.41
N GLY A 45 -15.31 3.91 16.38
CA GLY A 45 -15.06 5.00 17.31
C GLY A 45 -14.51 4.57 18.68
N MET A 46 -13.98 3.36 18.82
CA MET A 46 -13.33 2.96 20.08
C MET A 46 -12.02 3.72 20.27
N THR A 47 -11.82 4.32 21.44
CA THR A 47 -10.59 5.02 21.82
C THR A 47 -10.13 4.60 23.21
N LEU A 48 -8.83 4.64 23.46
CA LEU A 48 -8.26 4.42 24.79
C LEU A 48 -8.41 5.71 25.61
N GLY A 49 -9.56 5.84 26.27
CA GLY A 49 -9.84 6.96 27.16
C GLY A 49 -10.68 8.05 26.50
N ALA A 50 -11.78 8.38 27.17
CA ALA A 50 -12.66 9.47 26.81
C ALA A 50 -11.94 10.82 27.00
N ARG A 51 -11.22 11.28 25.98
CA ARG A 51 -10.92 12.70 25.80
C ARG A 51 -11.28 13.06 24.37
N LYS A 52 -12.37 13.81 24.22
CA LYS A 52 -12.70 14.52 22.97
C LYS A 52 -11.49 15.36 22.60
N LEU A 53 -10.85 15.10 21.47
CA LEU A 53 -9.99 16.08 20.83
C LEU A 53 -10.30 16.15 19.35
N LYS A 54 -10.76 17.33 18.96
CA LYS A 54 -10.94 17.79 17.59
C LYS A 54 -9.59 17.80 16.87
N LYS A 55 -9.63 17.43 15.59
CA LYS A 55 -8.85 17.92 14.44
C LYS A 55 -7.34 18.23 14.63
N LEU A 56 -6.58 17.65 13.68
CA LEU A 56 -5.25 18.04 13.17
C LEU A 56 -4.03 17.71 14.03
N GLY A 57 -2.96 17.26 13.36
CA GLY A 57 -1.60 17.64 13.76
C GLY A 57 -0.60 16.51 13.86
N ASN A 58 0.18 16.37 12.80
CA ASN A 58 1.53 15.80 12.72
C ASN A 58 2.36 16.02 14.00
N LEU A 59 3.04 14.98 14.52
CA LEU A 59 4.09 15.13 15.54
C LEU A 59 5.29 14.25 15.20
N LYS A 60 6.40 14.95 14.97
CA LYS A 60 7.78 14.56 14.70
C LYS A 60 8.56 14.65 16.02
N MET A 61 9.50 13.73 16.29
CA MET A 61 10.64 13.78 17.26
C MET A 61 11.10 12.33 17.51
N GLN A 62 12.33 11.95 17.83
CA GLN A 62 13.70 12.48 17.81
C GLN A 62 14.60 11.32 18.33
N GLU A 63 15.88 11.37 17.95
CA GLU A 63 16.98 10.40 18.13
C GLU A 63 17.54 10.12 19.55
N GLU A 64 18.53 9.19 19.55
CA GLU A 64 19.63 8.86 20.51
C GLU A 64 19.36 7.76 21.57
N GLY A 65 20.26 6.80 21.88
CA GLY A 65 21.63 6.48 21.46
C GLY A 65 22.20 5.29 22.29
N GLU A 66 22.98 4.43 21.63
CA GLU A 66 24.14 3.57 22.03
C GLU A 66 24.16 2.58 23.25
N GLY A 67 24.77 1.40 23.03
CA GLY A 67 25.33 0.55 24.11
C GLY A 67 25.55 -0.96 23.86
N ALA A 68 26.69 -1.32 23.22
CA ALA A 68 27.56 -2.52 23.39
C ALA A 68 27.05 -4.01 23.38
N SER A 69 27.75 -4.83 22.58
CA SER A 69 27.74 -6.31 22.41
C SER A 69 28.50 -7.06 23.57
N PRO A 70 28.86 -8.39 23.55
CA PRO A 70 28.77 -9.45 22.51
C PRO A 70 28.46 -10.92 22.95
N SER A 71 28.05 -11.80 22.01
CA SER A 71 28.62 -13.15 21.77
C SER A 71 27.81 -13.96 20.72
N SER A 72 28.55 -14.72 19.90
CA SER A 72 28.31 -15.36 18.58
C SER A 72 27.59 -16.75 18.62
N PRO A 73 27.66 -17.63 17.58
CA PRO A 73 27.24 -17.51 16.17
C PRO A 73 26.32 -18.68 15.72
N THR A 74 25.48 -18.51 14.71
CA THR A 74 25.16 -19.61 13.77
C THR A 74 24.63 -19.06 12.45
N GLU A 75 25.24 -19.53 11.37
CA GLU A 75 25.03 -19.15 9.99
C GLU A 75 23.65 -19.61 9.49
N GLU A 76 22.95 -18.75 8.73
CA GLU A 76 22.22 -19.15 7.52
C GLU A 76 22.15 -17.95 6.58
N GLN A 77 22.92 -18.04 5.49
CA GLN A 77 22.94 -17.08 4.40
C GLN A 77 21.66 -17.20 3.57
N GLY A 78 20.66 -16.40 3.93
CA GLY A 78 19.61 -16.00 2.99
C GLY A 78 19.87 -14.56 2.58
N LEU A 79 20.01 -14.31 1.27
CA LEU A 79 20.12 -12.97 0.69
C LEU A 79 18.87 -12.15 1.07
N LYS A 80 18.90 -11.51 2.23
CA LYS A 80 17.87 -10.56 2.65
C LYS A 80 18.21 -9.25 1.95
N MET A 81 17.54 -8.98 0.84
CA MET A 81 17.36 -7.61 0.37
C MET A 81 16.62 -6.85 1.48
N SER A 82 17.40 -6.35 2.43
CA SER A 82 16.98 -5.37 3.41
C SER A 82 16.66 -4.11 2.61
N MET A 83 15.39 -3.81 2.41
CA MET A 83 14.99 -2.42 2.17
C MET A 83 15.43 -1.66 3.41
N THR A 84 16.58 -1.00 3.32
CA THR A 84 17.01 0.00 4.29
C THR A 84 15.84 0.96 4.43
N ARG A 85 15.30 1.06 5.65
CA ARG A 85 14.35 2.09 5.99
C ARG A 85 15.04 3.41 5.72
N ILE A 86 14.69 4.09 4.64
CA ILE A 86 15.15 5.45 4.37
C ILE A 86 14.45 6.34 5.39
N GLU A 87 15.07 6.52 6.55
CA GLU A 87 14.72 7.55 7.52
C GLU A 87 14.98 8.91 6.86
N GLY A 88 13.95 9.46 6.21
CA GLY A 88 14.09 10.70 5.44
C GLY A 88 12.97 11.00 4.45
N LEU A 89 12.13 10.04 4.07
CA LEU A 89 10.87 10.34 3.38
C LEU A 89 9.83 10.88 4.38
N GLU A 90 10.10 12.06 4.95
CA GLU A 90 8.98 12.97 5.18
C GLU A 90 8.29 13.12 3.82
N CYS A 91 6.97 12.95 3.80
CA CYS A 91 6.15 13.17 2.62
C CYS A 91 6.27 14.67 2.26
N GLN A 92 7.39 15.04 1.63
CA GLN A 92 7.67 16.41 1.25
C GLN A 92 6.57 16.80 0.27
N PRO A 93 5.98 18.00 0.42
CA PRO A 93 4.87 18.44 -0.43
C PRO A 93 5.21 18.36 -1.92
N ILE A 94 6.50 18.39 -2.28
CA ILE A 94 6.96 18.19 -3.66
C ILE A 94 6.63 16.79 -4.22
N PHE A 95 6.73 15.73 -3.40
CA PHE A 95 6.37 14.38 -3.85
C PHE A 95 4.87 14.25 -4.03
N LEU A 96 4.08 14.84 -3.12
CA LEU A 96 2.62 14.86 -3.27
C LEU A 96 2.19 15.62 -4.52
N ASN A 97 2.77 16.80 -4.77
CA ASN A 97 2.48 17.58 -5.97
C ASN A 97 2.89 16.87 -7.26
N VAL A 98 4.04 16.18 -7.26
CA VAL A 98 4.47 15.37 -8.40
C VAL A 98 3.52 14.20 -8.62
N LEU A 99 3.13 13.49 -7.56
CA LEU A 99 2.19 12.37 -7.62
C LEU A 99 0.79 12.80 -8.10
N GLU A 100 0.32 13.98 -7.70
CA GLU A 100 -0.91 14.58 -8.19
C GLU A 100 -0.79 15.00 -9.66
N ALA A 101 0.35 15.60 -10.06
CA ALA A 101 0.59 16.02 -11.44
C ALA A 101 0.73 14.84 -12.43
N ILE A 102 1.07 13.66 -11.93
CA ILE A 102 1.17 12.44 -12.74
C ILE A 102 -0.07 11.55 -12.56
N GLU A 103 -1.24 12.05 -12.16
CA GLU A 103 -2.42 11.20 -12.08
C GLU A 103 -2.74 10.57 -13.47
N PRO A 104 -2.86 9.23 -13.59
CA PRO A 104 -3.13 8.61 -14.87
C PRO A 104 -4.53 9.01 -15.35
N GLY A 105 -4.60 9.51 -16.59
CA GLY A 105 -5.88 9.87 -17.20
C GLY A 105 -6.83 8.67 -17.30
N VAL A 106 -8.14 8.95 -17.20
CA VAL A 106 -9.18 7.93 -17.38
C VAL A 106 -9.18 7.46 -18.84
N VAL A 107 -9.01 6.15 -19.05
CA VAL A 107 -9.11 5.53 -20.38
C VAL A 107 -10.43 4.76 -20.48
N CYS A 108 -11.22 5.09 -21.50
CA CYS A 108 -12.49 4.42 -21.77
C CYS A 108 -12.30 3.29 -22.79
N ALA A 109 -13.09 2.21 -22.63
CA ALA A 109 -13.10 1.08 -23.56
C ALA A 109 -13.58 1.48 -24.97
N GLY A 110 -14.35 2.58 -25.07
CA GLY A 110 -14.85 3.10 -26.35
C GLY A 110 -15.94 2.21 -26.96
N HIS A 111 -16.80 1.63 -26.13
CA HIS A 111 -17.87 0.74 -26.56
C HIS A 111 -18.88 1.48 -27.47
N ASP A 112 -19.15 0.91 -28.64
CA ASP A 112 -20.14 1.41 -29.59
C ASP A 112 -21.51 0.79 -29.32
N ASN A 113 -22.44 1.58 -28.78
CA ASN A 113 -23.80 1.15 -28.46
C ASN A 113 -24.66 0.84 -29.72
N ASN A 114 -24.16 1.11 -30.92
CA ASN A 114 -24.84 0.79 -32.18
C ASN A 114 -24.55 -0.63 -32.67
N GLN A 115 -23.60 -1.33 -32.07
CA GLN A 115 -23.27 -2.72 -32.40
C GLN A 115 -23.94 -3.69 -31.43
N PRO A 116 -24.38 -4.88 -31.89
CA PRO A 116 -24.92 -5.89 -31.00
C PRO A 116 -23.82 -6.43 -30.08
N ASP A 117 -24.16 -6.58 -28.80
CA ASP A 117 -23.26 -7.18 -27.82
C ASP A 117 -22.87 -8.60 -28.23
N SER A 118 -21.57 -8.86 -28.25
CA SER A 118 -21.03 -10.18 -28.51
C SER A 118 -19.77 -10.41 -27.68
N PHE A 119 -19.48 -11.67 -27.38
CA PHE A 119 -18.26 -12.06 -26.68
C PHE A 119 -16.99 -11.59 -27.42
N ALA A 120 -17.00 -11.68 -28.75
CA ALA A 120 -15.90 -11.20 -29.58
C ALA A 120 -15.72 -9.68 -29.46
N ALA A 121 -16.79 -8.90 -29.52
CA ALA A 121 -16.73 -7.44 -29.37
C ALA A 121 -16.24 -7.03 -27.97
N LEU A 122 -16.68 -7.74 -26.91
CA LEU A 122 -16.20 -7.51 -25.56
C LEU A 122 -14.70 -7.78 -25.43
N LEU A 123 -14.23 -8.93 -25.91
CA LEU A 123 -12.80 -9.28 -25.85
C LEU A 123 -11.94 -8.28 -26.62
N THR A 124 -12.36 -7.89 -27.83
CA THR A 124 -11.66 -6.86 -28.61
C THR A 124 -11.61 -5.55 -27.84
N SER A 125 -12.72 -5.10 -27.26
CA SER A 125 -12.76 -3.84 -26.49
C SER A 125 -11.87 -3.90 -25.24
N LEU A 126 -11.84 -5.03 -24.53
CA LEU A 126 -10.97 -5.22 -23.37
C LEU A 126 -9.49 -5.24 -23.75
N ASN A 127 -9.14 -5.90 -24.86
CA ASN A 127 -7.76 -5.91 -25.37
C ASN A 127 -7.31 -4.50 -25.78
N GLU A 128 -8.13 -3.78 -26.56
CA GLU A 128 -7.83 -2.41 -26.96
C GLU A 128 -7.72 -1.46 -25.75
N LEU A 129 -8.58 -1.64 -24.74
CA LEU A 129 -8.48 -0.89 -23.49
C LEU A 129 -7.16 -1.18 -22.78
N GLY A 130 -6.78 -2.46 -22.67
CA GLY A 130 -5.52 -2.90 -22.07
C GLY A 130 -4.31 -2.28 -22.77
N GLU A 131 -4.29 -2.28 -24.10
CA GLU A 131 -3.22 -1.65 -24.90
C GLU A 131 -3.12 -0.14 -24.62
N ARG A 132 -4.25 0.58 -24.64
CA ARG A 132 -4.27 2.03 -24.36
C ARG A 132 -3.82 2.33 -22.93
N GLN A 133 -4.26 1.53 -21.96
CA GLN A 133 -3.88 1.67 -20.56
C GLN A 133 -2.38 1.40 -20.34
N LEU A 134 -1.80 0.40 -21.01
CA LEU A 134 -0.37 0.11 -20.94
C LEU A 134 0.48 1.32 -21.36
N VAL A 135 0.08 2.02 -22.43
CA VAL A 135 0.76 3.25 -22.87
C VAL A 135 0.74 4.32 -21.78
N HIS A 136 -0.39 4.49 -21.07
CA HIS A 136 -0.52 5.46 -19.98
C HIS A 136 0.32 5.05 -18.77
N VAL A 137 0.34 3.77 -18.40
CA VAL A 137 1.16 3.23 -17.31
C VAL A 137 2.65 3.42 -17.57
N VAL A 138 3.11 3.19 -18.81
CA VAL A 138 4.52 3.43 -19.17
C VAL A 138 4.86 4.92 -19.11
N LYS A 139 3.99 5.80 -19.60
CA LYS A 139 4.19 7.26 -19.50
C LYS A 139 4.21 7.72 -18.05
N TRP A 140 3.30 7.19 -17.23
CA TRP A 140 3.21 7.44 -15.81
C TRP A 140 4.48 7.03 -15.08
N ALA A 141 4.95 5.79 -15.28
CA ALA A 141 6.17 5.29 -14.66
C ALA A 141 7.39 6.15 -15.01
N LYS A 142 7.49 6.58 -16.27
CA LYS A 142 8.57 7.49 -16.73
C LYS A 142 8.54 8.88 -16.08
N ALA A 143 7.40 9.31 -15.54
CA ALA A 143 7.24 10.59 -14.86
C ALA A 143 7.54 10.50 -13.35
N LEU A 144 7.66 9.29 -12.79
CA LEU A 144 8.05 9.10 -11.40
C LEU A 144 9.50 9.55 -11.16
N PRO A 145 9.76 10.34 -10.10
CA PRO A 145 11.12 10.70 -9.70
C PRO A 145 12.01 9.47 -9.49
N GLY A 146 13.18 9.46 -10.14
CA GLY A 146 14.16 8.39 -10.00
C GLY A 146 13.93 7.15 -10.87
N PHE A 147 12.75 6.96 -11.47
CA PHE A 147 12.46 5.77 -12.30
C PHE A 147 13.40 5.67 -13.51
N ARG A 148 13.66 6.80 -14.19
CA ARG A 148 14.57 6.86 -15.34
C ARG A 148 16.04 6.59 -15.01
N ASN A 149 16.40 6.64 -13.73
CA ASN A 149 17.77 6.41 -13.26
C ASN A 149 18.02 4.92 -12.97
N LEU A 150 16.99 4.09 -12.97
CA LEU A 150 17.11 2.65 -12.79
C LEU A 150 17.69 1.99 -14.04
N HIS A 151 18.30 0.81 -13.87
CA HIS A 151 18.73 0.00 -15.01
C HIS A 151 17.53 -0.36 -15.89
N VAL A 152 17.74 -0.51 -17.21
CA VAL A 152 16.63 -0.80 -18.14
C VAL A 152 15.89 -2.09 -17.79
N ASP A 153 16.61 -3.10 -17.31
CA ASP A 153 16.02 -4.36 -16.86
C ASP A 153 15.11 -4.15 -15.63
N ASP A 154 15.52 -3.30 -14.69
CA ASP A 154 14.72 -2.96 -13.52
C ASP A 154 13.48 -2.15 -13.90
N GLN A 155 13.62 -1.20 -14.84
CA GLN A 155 12.48 -0.46 -15.39
C GLN A 155 11.45 -1.40 -16.03
N MET A 156 11.93 -2.37 -16.82
CA MET A 156 11.08 -3.37 -17.47
C MET A 156 10.42 -4.31 -16.45
N ALA A 157 11.18 -4.80 -15.46
CA ALA A 157 10.66 -5.67 -14.41
C ALA A 157 9.57 -4.96 -13.61
N ILE A 158 9.80 -3.72 -13.19
CA ILE A 158 8.81 -2.93 -12.44
C ILE A 158 7.53 -2.77 -13.27
N ILE A 159 7.62 -2.37 -14.55
CA ILE A 159 6.45 -2.22 -15.40
C ILE A 159 5.69 -3.55 -15.56
N GLN A 160 6.40 -4.66 -15.78
CA GLN A 160 5.80 -5.99 -15.94
C GLN A 160 5.07 -6.46 -14.66
N TYR A 161 5.68 -6.31 -13.48
CA TYR A 161 5.09 -6.72 -12.20
C TYR A 161 3.99 -5.78 -11.68
N SER A 162 3.94 -4.55 -12.17
CA SER A 162 2.90 -3.58 -11.79
C SER A 162 1.62 -3.72 -12.63
N TRP A 163 1.75 -4.31 -13.82
CA TRP A 163 0.70 -4.38 -14.83
C TRP A 163 0.05 -5.77 -14.94
N MET A 164 0.80 -6.85 -14.68
CA MET A 164 0.24 -8.21 -14.55
C MET A 164 -0.38 -8.45 -13.18
#